data_AF-A0A4Q1JKB5-F1
#
_entry.id   AF-A0A4Q1JKB5-F1
#
_cell.length_a   1.000
_cell.length_b   1.000
_cell.length_c   1.000
_cell.angle_alpha   90.00
_cell.angle_beta   90.00
_cell.angle_gamma   90.00
#
_symmetry.space_group_name_H-M   'P 1'
#
loop_
_entity.id
_entity.type
_entity.pdbx_description
1 polymer ?
#
loop_
_entity_poly.entity_id
_entity_poly.type
_entity_poly.pdbx_seq_one_letter_code
_entity_poly.pdbx_strand_id
1 'polypeptide(L)'
;MPLKVKLFYFSILLISISSCTEKFYPDIDEDVSILVVDGKITNELGSCEVRLFRTVKFYEDFSLKPERDAMIILHNDKGETEVLKESEPGIYHNSTNLIQGEIGQTYWIEIQTLNGESYESIPELMHSPFEISSIYGDELEVIKEDGSKENAVGIFFDAKNHDNTSTYLRWEYRESYEWHSPFKLQSKLSDTPTEICYPANDFNLINLFDLSGFSVKEANHLLTSKILQHEVKLEYQYLLNMNLYSISQENYEFWESMKAIHQSNGNLYDVLPANIRGNLSSCKDDCEVLGYFEASSIRTKNELFSKSEFSLNFSDFPDECKTITMQFELGQFPDPTKFYILKEYSIGNTAFFIVRRVHCFECNLKYPIKKPSFWP
;
A
#
# COMPACT_ATOMS: atom_id res chain seq x y z
N MET A 1 -21.09 -61.27 11.56
CA MET A 1 -20.40 -60.71 12.75
C MET A 1 -21.33 -60.76 13.95
N PRO A 2 -20.91 -61.36 15.08
CA PRO A 2 -21.73 -61.38 16.30
C PRO A 2 -22.02 -59.95 16.78
N LEU A 3 -23.21 -59.73 17.35
CA LEU A 3 -23.71 -58.41 17.78
C LEU A 3 -22.71 -57.64 18.66
N LYS A 4 -21.93 -58.36 19.47
CA LYS A 4 -20.86 -57.83 20.32
C LYS A 4 -19.73 -57.16 19.53
N VAL A 5 -19.40 -57.68 18.36
CA VAL A 5 -18.34 -57.12 17.50
C VAL A 5 -18.84 -55.85 16.82
N LYS A 6 -20.12 -55.79 16.40
CA LYS A 6 -20.73 -54.56 15.89
C LYS A 6 -20.78 -53.45 16.95
N LEU A 7 -21.11 -53.79 18.20
CA LEU A 7 -21.06 -52.82 19.31
C LEU A 7 -19.65 -52.29 19.56
N PHE A 8 -18.64 -53.16 19.49
CA PHE A 8 -17.24 -52.77 19.69
C PHE A 8 -16.75 -51.79 18.60
N TYR A 9 -17.03 -52.08 17.33
CA TYR A 9 -16.71 -51.14 16.23
C TYR A 9 -17.50 -49.83 16.32
N PHE A 10 -18.76 -49.87 16.79
CA PHE A 10 -19.56 -48.67 17.00
C PHE A 10 -19.03 -47.80 18.15
N SER A 11 -18.57 -48.42 19.25
CA SER A 11 -17.90 -47.69 20.35
C SER A 11 -16.57 -47.08 19.92
N ILE A 12 -15.75 -47.79 19.12
CA ILE A 12 -14.50 -47.23 18.58
C ILE A 12 -14.79 -46.06 17.63
N LEU A 13 -15.83 -46.17 16.80
CA LEU A 13 -16.25 -45.08 15.92
C LEU A 13 -16.71 -43.85 16.71
N LEU A 14 -17.44 -44.03 17.83
CA LEU A 14 -17.86 -42.92 18.70
C LEU A 14 -16.71 -42.19 19.41
N ILE A 15 -15.65 -42.90 19.79
CA ILE A 15 -14.45 -42.30 20.42
C ILE A 15 -13.62 -41.51 19.40
N SER A 16 -13.71 -41.87 18.12
CA SER A 16 -12.98 -41.18 17.03
C SER A 16 -13.55 -39.79 16.69
N ILE A 17 -14.79 -39.50 17.12
CA ILE A 17 -15.50 -38.25 16.81
C ILE A 17 -15.35 -37.20 17.93
N SER A 18 -14.75 -37.56 19.08
CA SER A 18 -14.52 -36.64 20.20
C SER A 18 -13.15 -35.96 20.13
N SER A 19 -12.74 -35.50 18.95
CA SER A 19 -11.56 -34.66 18.81
C SER A 19 -11.94 -33.22 19.15
N CYS A 20 -12.03 -32.91 20.45
CA CYS A 20 -12.10 -31.52 20.89
C CYS A 20 -10.72 -30.90 20.69
N THR A 21 -10.58 -30.03 19.70
CA THR A 21 -9.42 -29.15 19.61
C THR A 21 -9.59 -28.08 20.69
N GLU A 22 -8.78 -28.16 21.73
CA GLU A 22 -8.70 -27.10 22.73
C GLU A 22 -8.06 -25.88 22.07
N LYS A 23 -8.73 -24.72 22.14
CA LYS A 23 -8.15 -23.48 21.61
C LYS A 23 -6.93 -23.15 22.45
N PHE A 24 -5.75 -23.20 21.83
CA PHE A 24 -4.52 -22.73 22.43
C PHE A 24 -4.58 -21.20 22.50
N TYR A 25 -4.63 -20.65 23.71
CA TYR A 25 -4.38 -19.25 23.97
C TYR A 25 -2.92 -19.16 24.41
N PRO A 26 -2.00 -18.69 23.55
CA PRO A 26 -0.64 -18.43 24.00
C PRO A 26 -0.70 -17.46 25.18
N ASP A 27 0.11 -17.71 26.21
CA ASP A 27 0.40 -16.71 27.24
C ASP A 27 1.23 -15.62 26.57
N ILE A 28 0.55 -14.57 26.08
CA ILE A 28 1.19 -13.38 25.53
C ILE A 28 1.33 -12.40 26.71
N ASP A 29 2.49 -11.78 26.84
CA ASP A 29 2.67 -10.71 27.83
C ASP A 29 1.78 -9.51 27.45
N GLU A 30 0.61 -9.42 28.09
CA GLU A 30 -0.47 -8.53 27.65
C GLU A 30 -0.18 -7.04 27.90
N ASP A 31 0.93 -6.70 28.55
CA ASP A 31 1.26 -5.34 29.00
C ASP A 31 2.37 -4.65 28.19
N VAL A 32 2.85 -5.25 27.10
CA VAL A 32 3.93 -4.65 26.29
C VAL A 32 3.37 -3.66 25.27
N SER A 33 3.43 -2.37 25.61
CA SER A 33 3.14 -1.24 24.72
C SER A 33 4.42 -0.74 24.03
N ILE A 34 4.80 -1.41 22.95
CA ILE A 34 6.05 -1.18 22.22
C ILE A 34 5.93 0.07 21.35
N LEU A 35 6.96 0.92 21.39
CA LEU A 35 7.06 2.05 20.47
C LEU A 35 7.39 1.55 19.06
N VAL A 36 6.63 2.02 18.07
CA VAL A 36 6.88 1.78 16.65
C VAL A 36 7.18 3.11 15.97
N VAL A 37 8.27 3.11 15.22
CA VAL A 37 8.82 4.31 14.56
C VAL A 37 8.83 4.07 13.06
N ASP A 38 8.12 4.90 12.31
CA ASP A 38 8.19 4.97 10.85
C ASP A 38 8.72 6.35 10.49
N GLY A 39 10.04 6.45 10.33
CA GLY A 39 10.74 7.70 10.10
C GLY A 39 11.47 7.71 8.78
N LYS A 40 11.48 8.85 8.10
CA LYS A 40 12.27 9.07 6.90
C LYS A 40 12.78 10.51 6.79
N ILE A 41 13.95 10.67 6.20
CA ILE A 41 14.49 11.93 5.68
C ILE A 41 14.94 11.71 4.25
N THR A 42 14.58 12.64 3.34
CA THR A 42 15.03 12.59 1.95
C THR A 42 15.72 13.88 1.51
N ASN A 43 16.25 13.89 0.29
CA ASN A 43 16.82 15.09 -0.32
C ASN A 43 15.78 16.06 -0.89
N GLU A 44 14.48 15.80 -0.72
CA GLU A 44 13.42 16.78 -1.03
C GLU A 44 13.23 17.78 0.11
N LEU A 45 12.74 18.98 -0.21
CA LEU A 45 12.50 20.03 0.78
C LEU A 45 11.34 19.64 1.71
N GLY A 46 11.52 19.76 3.02
CA GLY A 46 10.47 19.44 4.01
C GLY A 46 10.19 17.95 4.17
N SER A 47 11.13 17.09 3.77
CA SER A 47 10.93 15.64 3.67
C SER A 47 11.33 14.84 4.90
N CYS A 48 11.52 15.48 6.06
CA CYS A 48 11.70 14.73 7.30
C CYS A 48 10.34 14.52 7.94
N GLU A 49 9.90 13.27 7.98
CA GLU A 49 8.65 12.86 8.60
C GLU A 49 8.93 11.67 9.50
N VAL A 50 8.50 11.75 10.75
CA VAL A 50 8.58 10.66 11.71
C VAL A 50 7.19 10.40 12.27
N ARG A 51 6.70 9.19 12.09
CA ARG A 51 5.42 8.72 12.64
C ARG A 51 5.71 7.81 13.82
N LEU A 52 5.08 8.10 14.95
CA LEU A 52 5.20 7.34 16.18
C LEU A 52 3.84 6.77 16.59
N PHE A 53 3.82 5.47 16.86
CA PHE A 53 2.64 4.77 17.35
C PHE A 53 3.02 3.66 18.32
N ARG A 54 2.07 3.20 19.12
CA ARG A 54 2.24 2.09 20.07
C ARG A 54 1.51 0.86 19.57
N THR A 55 2.08 -0.31 19.83
CA THR A 55 1.38 -1.58 19.63
C THR A 55 0.11 -1.64 20.49
N VAL A 56 -0.94 -2.27 19.96
CA VAL A 56 -2.20 -2.48 20.68
C VAL A 56 -2.34 -3.93 21.09
N LYS A 57 -3.05 -4.18 22.19
CA LYS A 57 -3.35 -5.53 22.66
C LYS A 57 -4.15 -6.26 21.58
N PHE A 58 -3.89 -7.56 21.42
CA PHE A 58 -4.51 -8.39 20.37
C PHE A 58 -6.06 -8.40 20.39
N TYR A 59 -6.67 -8.16 21.56
CA TYR A 59 -8.12 -8.16 21.75
C TYR A 59 -8.75 -6.75 21.85
N GLU A 60 -7.95 -5.69 21.78
CA GLU A 60 -8.46 -4.31 21.71
C GLU A 60 -8.73 -3.92 20.24
N ASP A 61 -9.63 -2.95 20.03
CA ASP A 61 -9.97 -2.43 18.70
C ASP A 61 -8.70 -2.13 17.87
N PHE A 62 -8.73 -2.49 16.58
CA PHE A 62 -7.63 -2.34 15.61
C PHE A 62 -7.27 -0.88 15.27
N SER A 63 -7.49 0.07 16.18
CA SER A 63 -7.09 1.46 15.99
C SER A 63 -5.62 1.66 16.30
N LEU A 64 -4.87 2.28 15.39
CA LEU A 64 -3.52 2.79 15.66
C LEU A 64 -3.55 3.71 16.89
N LYS A 65 -2.68 3.47 17.88
CA LYS A 65 -2.49 4.35 19.03
C LYS A 65 -1.31 5.29 18.76
N PRO A 66 -1.53 6.56 18.38
CA PRO A 66 -0.43 7.49 18.13
C PRO A 66 0.31 7.83 19.44
N GLU A 67 1.64 7.90 19.38
CA GLU A 67 2.47 8.42 20.46
C GLU A 67 2.58 9.94 20.29
N ARG A 68 2.05 10.71 21.25
CA ARG A 68 1.95 12.17 21.17
C ARG A 68 2.95 12.86 22.08
N ASP A 69 3.18 14.14 21.80
CA ASP A 69 4.01 15.05 22.61
C ASP A 69 5.44 14.52 22.86
N ALA A 70 5.95 13.65 21.99
CA ALA A 70 7.34 13.20 22.00
C ALA A 70 8.27 14.33 21.49
N MET A 71 9.43 14.46 22.13
CA MET A 71 10.50 15.32 21.65
C MET A 71 11.39 14.50 20.73
N ILE A 72 11.42 14.86 19.45
CA ILE A 72 12.27 14.22 18.44
C ILE A 72 13.31 15.22 17.97
N ILE A 73 14.58 14.85 18.06
CA ILE A 73 15.70 15.63 17.55
C ILE A 73 16.29 14.89 16.35
N LEU A 74 16.34 15.56 15.21
CA LEU A 74 17.08 15.13 14.03
C LEU A 74 18.50 15.66 14.10
N HIS A 75 19.47 14.81 13.79
CA HIS A 75 20.89 15.13 13.76
C HIS A 75 21.49 14.86 12.38
N ASN A 76 22.59 15.55 12.07
CA ASN A 76 23.45 15.21 10.95
C ASN A 76 24.94 15.14 11.35
N ASP A 77 25.76 14.56 10.48
CA ASP A 77 27.21 14.44 10.68
C ASP A 77 27.99 15.77 10.54
N LYS A 78 27.32 16.86 10.15
CA LYS A 78 27.84 18.24 10.24
C LYS A 78 27.71 18.85 11.64
N GLY A 79 27.02 18.17 12.56
CA GLY A 79 26.80 18.63 13.94
C GLY A 79 25.61 19.59 14.09
N GLU A 80 24.76 19.70 13.07
CA GLU A 80 23.50 20.43 13.14
C GLU A 80 22.42 19.56 13.79
N THR A 81 21.48 20.21 14.46
CA THR A 81 20.32 19.55 15.07
C THR A 81 19.05 20.33 14.80
N GLU A 82 17.95 19.62 14.59
CA GLU A 82 16.62 20.21 14.41
C GLU A 82 15.58 19.45 15.23
N VAL A 83 14.75 20.18 15.97
CA VAL A 83 13.61 19.59 16.69
C VAL A 83 12.43 19.47 15.73
N LEU A 84 11.90 18.26 15.60
CA LEU A 84 10.68 18.00 14.83
C LEU A 84 9.44 18.43 15.63
N LYS A 85 8.41 18.91 14.93
CA LYS A 85 7.14 19.32 15.52
C LYS A 85 6.02 18.39 15.10
N GLU A 86 5.18 18.04 16.07
CA GLU A 86 3.95 17.30 15.83
C GLU A 86 2.98 18.15 15.01
N SER A 87 2.61 17.67 13.82
CA SER A 87 1.62 18.30 12.93
C SER A 87 0.22 17.71 13.15
N GLU A 88 0.17 16.40 13.34
CA GLU A 88 -1.00 15.59 13.62
C GLU A 88 -0.64 14.58 14.73
N PRO A 89 -1.62 14.02 15.47
CA PRO A 89 -1.35 13.00 16.49
C PRO A 89 -0.35 11.92 16.04
N GLY A 90 0.84 11.94 16.62
CA GLY A 90 1.93 11.01 16.32
C GLY A 90 2.66 11.22 14.99
N ILE A 91 2.44 12.31 14.27
CA ILE A 91 3.16 12.65 13.02
C ILE A 91 3.99 13.90 13.26
N TYR A 92 5.30 13.79 13.09
CA TYR A 92 6.29 14.83 13.36
C TYR A 92 7.03 15.22 12.08
N HIS A 93 7.23 16.52 11.87
CA HIS A 93 7.98 17.04 10.72
C HIS A 93 9.03 18.07 11.12
N ASN A 94 9.99 18.31 10.22
CA ASN A 94 10.89 19.44 10.30
C ASN A 94 10.10 20.77 10.38
N SER A 95 10.53 21.65 11.29
CA SER A 95 9.78 22.86 11.64
C SER A 95 10.41 24.14 11.13
N THR A 96 11.71 24.13 10.90
CA THR A 96 12.47 25.24 10.32
C THR A 96 13.10 24.88 8.98
N ASN A 97 13.12 23.59 8.61
CA ASN A 97 13.87 23.06 7.46
C ASN A 97 15.34 23.47 7.53
N LEU A 98 15.92 23.47 8.74
CA LEU A 98 17.34 23.73 8.96
C LEU A 98 18.15 22.58 8.39
N ILE A 99 17.66 21.35 8.61
CA ILE A 99 18.22 20.13 8.07
C ILE A 99 17.33 19.68 6.90
N GLN A 100 17.94 19.64 5.71
CA GLN A 100 17.44 18.94 4.54
C GLN A 100 18.41 17.79 4.25
N GLY A 101 17.91 16.66 3.76
CA GLY A 101 18.76 15.57 3.31
C GLY A 101 19.70 16.01 2.20
N GLU A 102 20.98 15.71 2.36
CA GLU A 102 22.02 15.94 1.38
C GLU A 102 22.74 14.62 1.09
N ILE A 103 23.04 14.39 -0.18
CA ILE A 103 23.75 13.21 -0.62
C ILE A 103 25.13 13.14 0.03
N GLY A 104 25.46 11.97 0.59
CA GLY A 104 26.74 11.71 1.25
C GLY A 104 26.81 12.16 2.71
N GLN A 105 25.73 12.70 3.28
CA GLN A 105 25.61 12.96 4.72
C GLN A 105 24.91 11.82 5.44
N THR A 106 25.20 11.72 6.74
CA THR A 106 24.63 10.75 7.66
C THR A 106 23.62 11.43 8.59
N TYR A 107 22.49 10.77 8.83
CA TYR A 107 21.40 11.28 9.67
C TYR A 107 20.97 10.25 10.71
N TRP A 108 20.52 10.73 11.86
CA TRP A 108 19.88 9.92 12.90
C TRP A 108 18.89 10.75 13.70
N ILE A 109 18.03 10.07 14.46
CA ILE A 109 17.08 10.70 15.37
C ILE A 109 17.29 10.23 16.80
N GLU A 110 17.07 11.16 17.73
CA GLU A 110 16.85 10.88 19.15
C GLU A 110 15.37 11.15 19.47
N ILE A 111 14.73 10.24 20.21
CA ILE A 111 13.33 10.35 20.61
C ILE A 111 13.28 10.32 22.14
N GLN A 112 12.61 11.30 22.74
CA GLN A 112 12.21 11.30 24.13
C GLN A 112 10.69 11.39 24.24
N THR A 113 10.09 10.32 24.73
CA THR A 113 8.63 10.22 24.92
C THR A 113 8.21 10.94 26.20
N LEU A 114 6.91 11.23 26.32
CA LEU A 114 6.36 11.94 27.49
C LEU A 114 6.51 11.16 28.80
N ASN A 115 6.52 9.82 28.73
CA ASN A 115 6.70 8.94 29.89
C ASN A 115 8.17 8.81 30.32
N GLY A 116 9.11 9.44 29.59
CA GLY A 116 10.54 9.45 29.89
C GLY A 116 11.34 8.29 29.30
N GLU A 117 10.78 7.50 28.38
CA GLU A 117 11.53 6.54 27.56
C GLU A 117 12.33 7.30 26.48
N SER A 118 13.55 6.81 26.20
CA SER A 118 14.47 7.41 25.25
C SER A 118 14.96 6.37 24.25
N TYR A 119 14.97 6.75 22.98
CA TYR A 119 15.37 5.90 21.86
C TYR A 119 16.28 6.67 20.91
N GLU A 120 17.15 5.95 20.20
CA GLU A 120 18.07 6.50 19.21
C GLU A 120 18.14 5.57 18.01
N SER A 121 18.14 6.13 16.79
CA SER A 121 18.42 5.38 15.57
C SER A 121 19.93 5.29 15.30
N ILE A 122 20.36 4.20 14.68
CA ILE A 122 21.72 4.10 14.14
C ILE A 122 21.90 5.16 13.04
N PRO A 123 23.04 5.89 13.00
CA PRO A 123 23.35 6.82 11.91
C PRO A 123 23.33 6.15 10.54
N GLU A 124 22.52 6.70 9.62
CA GLU A 124 22.34 6.18 8.27
C GLU A 124 22.78 7.17 7.20
N LEU A 125 23.55 6.68 6.22
CA LEU A 125 24.11 7.45 5.11
C LEU A 125 23.07 7.64 4.00
N MET A 126 22.88 8.88 3.56
CA MET A 126 22.10 9.18 2.37
C MET A 126 22.91 8.89 1.09
N HIS A 127 22.62 7.75 0.47
CA HIS A 127 23.30 7.29 -0.74
C HIS A 127 23.00 8.16 -1.97
N SER A 128 23.87 8.08 -2.97
CA SER A 128 23.70 8.77 -4.25
C SER A 128 22.44 8.32 -5.00
N PRO A 129 21.69 9.22 -5.63
CA PRO A 129 20.41 8.87 -6.24
C PRO A 129 20.59 8.01 -7.50
N PHE A 130 19.63 7.14 -7.75
CA PHE A 130 19.38 6.60 -9.08
C PHE A 130 18.54 7.60 -9.88
N GLU A 131 18.97 7.91 -11.10
CA GLU A 131 18.20 8.71 -12.03
C GLU A 131 17.27 7.83 -12.86
N ILE A 132 16.00 8.22 -12.98
CA ILE A 132 14.99 7.52 -13.78
C ILE A 132 15.20 7.90 -15.25
N SER A 133 15.84 7.02 -16.01
CA SER A 133 16.17 7.23 -17.42
C SER A 133 14.91 7.30 -18.28
N SER A 134 13.98 6.35 -18.10
CA SER A 134 12.77 6.19 -18.89
C SER A 134 11.67 5.56 -18.04
N ILE A 135 10.42 5.88 -18.36
CA ILE A 135 9.24 5.11 -17.95
C ILE A 135 8.46 4.85 -19.23
N TYR A 136 8.07 3.61 -19.49
CA TYR A 136 7.45 3.19 -20.74
C TYR A 136 6.49 2.03 -20.52
N GLY A 137 5.56 1.83 -21.45
CA GLY A 137 4.64 0.70 -21.41
C GLY A 137 4.97 -0.35 -22.46
N ASP A 138 4.88 -1.63 -22.08
CA ASP A 138 4.97 -2.76 -23.00
C ASP A 138 3.78 -3.70 -22.82
N GLU A 139 3.29 -4.25 -23.92
CA GLU A 139 2.19 -5.22 -23.90
C GLU A 139 2.68 -6.59 -23.43
N LEU A 140 1.92 -7.20 -22.54
CA LEU A 140 2.22 -8.50 -21.97
C LEU A 140 0.95 -9.32 -21.72
N GLU A 141 1.14 -10.60 -21.45
CA GLU A 141 0.05 -11.50 -21.06
C GLU A 141 0.20 -11.88 -19.57
N VAL A 142 -0.89 -11.74 -18.83
CA VAL A 142 -0.98 -12.09 -17.40
C VAL A 142 -1.77 -13.38 -17.27
N ILE A 143 -1.30 -14.26 -16.39
CA ILE A 143 -2.02 -15.48 -16.01
C ILE A 143 -2.86 -15.16 -14.77
N LYS A 144 -4.18 -15.31 -14.87
CA LYS A 144 -5.11 -15.16 -13.76
C LYS A 144 -5.07 -16.37 -12.82
N GLU A 145 -5.66 -16.22 -11.64
CA GLU A 145 -5.75 -17.30 -10.64
C GLU A 145 -6.44 -18.57 -11.17
N ASP A 146 -7.41 -18.42 -12.07
CA ASP A 146 -8.11 -19.53 -12.72
C ASP A 146 -7.32 -20.18 -13.88
N GLY A 147 -6.07 -19.73 -14.10
CA GLY A 147 -5.20 -20.19 -15.16
C GLY A 147 -5.51 -19.60 -16.55
N SER A 148 -6.54 -18.76 -16.66
CA SER A 148 -6.82 -18.04 -17.90
C SER A 148 -5.79 -16.96 -18.17
N LYS A 149 -5.63 -16.61 -19.46
CA LYS A 149 -4.71 -15.59 -19.93
C LYS A 149 -5.48 -14.31 -20.25
N GLU A 150 -4.91 -13.18 -19.88
CA GLU A 150 -5.45 -11.87 -20.22
C GLU A 150 -4.32 -10.94 -20.65
N ASN A 151 -4.54 -10.18 -21.72
CA ASN A 151 -3.60 -9.16 -22.14
C ASN A 151 -3.60 -8.00 -21.15
N ALA A 152 -2.45 -7.36 -21.01
CA ALA A 152 -2.26 -6.19 -20.20
C ALA A 152 -1.15 -5.31 -20.78
N VAL A 153 -1.08 -4.08 -20.31
CA VAL A 153 0.11 -3.24 -20.45
C VAL A 153 0.84 -3.29 -19.11
N GLY A 154 2.11 -3.70 -19.15
CA GLY A 154 3.04 -3.48 -18.06
C GLY A 154 3.68 -2.11 -18.21
N ILE A 155 3.73 -1.34 -17.13
CA ILE A 155 4.51 -0.10 -17.07
C ILE A 155 5.85 -0.43 -16.44
N PHE A 156 6.91 -0.15 -17.18
CA PHE A 156 8.29 -0.44 -16.84
C PHE A 156 9.10 0.85 -16.70
N PHE A 157 10.25 0.76 -16.04
CA PHE A 157 11.23 1.85 -15.99
C PHE A 157 12.65 1.34 -16.07
N ASP A 158 13.54 2.21 -16.55
CA ASP A 158 14.98 2.04 -16.49
C ASP A 158 15.58 3.10 -15.56
N ALA A 159 16.55 2.71 -14.75
CA ALA A 159 17.22 3.59 -13.80
C ALA A 159 18.72 3.31 -13.74
N LYS A 160 19.50 4.36 -13.49
CA LYS A 160 20.95 4.25 -13.33
C LYS A 160 21.49 5.14 -12.22
N ASN A 161 22.48 4.65 -11.50
CA ASN A 161 23.25 5.44 -10.57
C ASN A 161 24.58 5.83 -11.22
N HIS A 162 24.77 7.13 -11.48
CA HIS A 162 25.84 7.63 -12.33
C HIS A 162 27.26 7.41 -11.78
N ASP A 163 27.41 7.43 -10.46
CA ASP A 163 28.70 7.22 -9.79
C ASP A 163 28.96 5.74 -9.43
N ASN A 164 27.99 4.85 -9.69
CA ASN A 164 28.02 3.43 -9.37
C ASN A 164 28.28 3.11 -7.89
N THR A 165 27.93 4.02 -6.98
CA THR A 165 28.11 3.85 -5.53
C THR A 165 26.89 3.25 -4.85
N SER A 166 25.70 3.46 -5.42
CA SER A 166 24.43 3.04 -4.82
C SER A 166 23.97 1.73 -5.42
N THR A 167 23.43 0.87 -4.58
CA THR A 167 23.29 -0.56 -4.90
C THR A 167 21.86 -1.05 -4.73
N TYR A 168 21.14 -0.54 -3.75
CA TYR A 168 19.80 -1.01 -3.42
C TYR A 168 18.78 0.03 -3.83
N LEU A 169 17.74 -0.45 -4.52
CA LEU A 169 16.65 0.35 -5.05
C LEU A 169 15.36 -0.03 -4.36
N ARG A 170 14.57 0.99 -4.00
CA ARG A 170 13.17 0.84 -3.60
C ARG A 170 12.33 1.80 -4.40
N TRP A 171 11.14 1.39 -4.83
CA TRP A 171 10.23 2.32 -5.48
C TRP A 171 8.79 2.10 -5.05
N GLU A 172 8.09 3.21 -4.99
CA GLU A 172 6.65 3.26 -4.81
C GLU A 172 6.07 4.07 -5.98
N TYR A 173 4.78 3.86 -6.22
CA TYR A 173 4.08 4.62 -7.21
C TYR A 173 2.64 4.82 -6.79
N ARG A 174 2.08 5.89 -7.31
CA ARG A 174 0.65 6.14 -7.32
C ARG A 174 0.21 6.42 -8.73
N GLU A 175 -1.04 6.09 -8.99
CA GLU A 175 -1.64 6.28 -10.29
C GLU A 175 -2.82 7.22 -10.19
N SER A 176 -3.13 7.87 -11.31
CA SER A 176 -4.42 8.50 -11.51
C SER A 176 -4.76 8.47 -12.98
N TYR A 177 -6.04 8.44 -13.31
CA TYR A 177 -6.46 8.36 -14.70
C TYR A 177 -7.73 9.16 -14.94
N GLU A 178 -8.01 9.48 -16.19
CA GLU A 178 -9.21 10.19 -16.57
C GLU A 178 -10.37 9.20 -16.75
N TRP A 179 -11.39 9.34 -15.91
CA TRP A 179 -12.60 8.52 -15.95
C TRP A 179 -13.73 9.27 -16.62
N HIS A 180 -14.31 8.68 -17.67
CA HIS A 180 -15.52 9.19 -18.31
C HIS A 180 -16.72 8.32 -17.96
N SER A 181 -17.82 8.92 -17.51
CA SER A 181 -19.09 8.23 -17.31
C SER A 181 -19.58 7.62 -18.63
N PRO A 182 -19.68 6.29 -18.75
CA PRO A 182 -20.01 5.64 -20.02
C PRO A 182 -21.47 5.83 -20.45
N PHE A 183 -22.35 6.28 -19.55
CA PHE A 183 -23.78 6.42 -19.84
C PHE A 183 -24.28 7.80 -19.41
N LYS A 184 -25.26 8.31 -20.15
CA LYS A 184 -25.90 9.59 -19.87
C LYS A 184 -27.33 9.38 -19.36
N LEU A 185 -27.73 10.17 -18.38
CA LEU A 185 -29.11 10.30 -17.93
C LEU A 185 -29.65 11.69 -18.28
N GLN A 186 -30.95 11.76 -18.60
CA GLN A 186 -31.64 13.05 -18.79
C GLN A 186 -31.89 13.74 -17.45
N SER A 187 -32.07 12.97 -16.38
CA SER A 187 -32.22 13.46 -15.00
C SER A 187 -30.86 13.52 -14.30
N LYS A 188 -30.67 14.54 -13.46
CA LYS A 188 -29.51 14.67 -12.58
C LYS A 188 -29.66 13.76 -11.36
N LEU A 189 -28.59 13.07 -10.98
CA LEU A 189 -28.47 12.25 -9.77
C LEU A 189 -27.80 13.02 -8.62
N SER A 190 -27.01 14.05 -8.92
CA SER A 190 -26.36 14.93 -7.95
C SER A 190 -26.54 16.41 -8.29
N ASP A 191 -26.22 17.28 -7.33
CA ASP A 191 -26.27 18.74 -7.52
C ASP A 191 -25.23 19.24 -8.54
N THR A 192 -24.10 18.53 -8.62
CA THR A 192 -22.96 18.83 -9.51
C THR A 192 -22.67 17.66 -10.44
N PRO A 193 -23.59 17.32 -11.36
CA PRO A 193 -23.45 16.17 -12.23
C PRO A 193 -22.20 16.32 -13.09
N THR A 194 -21.29 15.36 -12.99
CA THR A 194 -20.01 15.40 -13.69
C THR A 194 -19.77 14.11 -14.44
N GLU A 195 -19.36 14.23 -15.69
CA GLU A 195 -19.05 13.09 -16.58
C GLU A 195 -17.55 12.74 -16.57
N ILE A 196 -16.67 13.64 -16.12
CA ILE A 196 -15.21 13.45 -16.10
C ILE A 196 -14.67 13.57 -14.67
N CYS A 197 -13.98 12.53 -14.20
CA CYS A 197 -13.38 12.48 -12.88
C CYS A 197 -11.96 11.92 -12.92
N TYR A 198 -11.22 12.06 -11.82
CA TYR A 198 -9.82 11.68 -11.72
C TYR A 198 -9.58 10.75 -10.53
N PRO A 199 -9.97 9.45 -10.60
CA PRO A 199 -9.58 8.47 -9.60
C PRO A 199 -8.08 8.52 -9.35
N ALA A 200 -7.67 8.39 -8.08
CA ALA A 200 -6.28 8.31 -7.68
C ALA A 200 -6.13 7.15 -6.70
N ASN A 201 -5.15 6.30 -6.96
CA ASN A 201 -4.85 5.15 -6.11
C ASN A 201 -3.39 5.22 -5.68
N ASP A 202 -3.17 5.13 -4.38
CA ASP A 202 -1.84 4.94 -3.79
C ASP A 202 -1.63 3.45 -3.51
N PHE A 203 -0.50 2.91 -3.95
CA PHE A 203 -0.18 1.49 -3.75
C PHE A 203 0.88 1.33 -2.66
N ASN A 204 0.52 0.67 -1.56
CA ASN A 204 1.45 0.35 -0.48
C ASN A 204 2.30 -0.91 -0.78
N LEU A 205 2.66 -1.11 -2.05
CA LEU A 205 3.46 -2.26 -2.47
C LEU A 205 4.95 -1.99 -2.25
N ILE A 206 5.63 -2.91 -1.57
CA ILE A 206 7.08 -2.84 -1.36
C ILE A 206 7.79 -3.41 -2.59
N ASN A 207 8.32 -2.53 -3.44
CA ASN A 207 9.14 -2.91 -4.58
C ASN A 207 10.62 -2.65 -4.29
N LEU A 208 11.44 -3.67 -4.54
CA LEU A 208 12.86 -3.70 -4.16
C LEU A 208 13.65 -4.32 -5.31
N PHE A 209 14.88 -3.84 -5.51
CA PHE A 209 15.83 -4.43 -6.46
C PHE A 209 17.27 -4.29 -5.96
N ASP A 210 18.02 -5.39 -6.02
CA ASP A 210 19.42 -5.47 -5.58
C ASP A 210 20.37 -5.46 -6.80
N LEU A 211 21.23 -4.44 -6.87
CA LEU A 211 22.28 -4.31 -7.87
C LEU A 211 23.68 -4.70 -7.34
N SER A 212 23.80 -5.36 -6.18
CA SER A 212 25.07 -5.66 -5.50
C SER A 212 26.02 -6.47 -6.39
N GLY A 213 25.48 -7.43 -7.13
CA GLY A 213 26.22 -8.25 -8.10
C GLY A 213 26.60 -7.54 -9.40
N PHE A 214 26.17 -6.29 -9.63
CA PHE A 214 26.38 -5.57 -10.89
C PHE A 214 27.55 -4.59 -10.76
N SER A 215 28.46 -4.61 -11.75
CA SER A 215 29.59 -3.68 -11.82
C SER A 215 29.18 -2.27 -12.25
N VAL A 216 28.15 -2.19 -13.10
CA VAL A 216 27.47 -0.94 -13.48
C VAL A 216 26.11 -0.95 -12.81
N LYS A 217 25.79 0.11 -12.08
CA LYS A 217 24.56 0.24 -11.29
C LYS A 217 23.43 0.75 -12.18
N GLU A 218 22.98 -0.14 -13.06
CA GLU A 218 21.92 0.11 -14.02
C GLU A 218 20.87 -1.00 -13.93
N ALA A 219 19.63 -0.62 -13.66
CA ALA A 219 18.48 -1.51 -13.66
C ALA A 219 17.61 -1.17 -14.85
N ASN A 220 17.35 -2.17 -15.70
CA ASN A 220 16.58 -2.00 -16.92
C ASN A 220 15.33 -2.87 -16.86
N HIS A 221 14.24 -2.35 -17.42
CA HIS A 221 12.98 -3.06 -17.60
C HIS A 221 12.38 -3.58 -16.28
N LEU A 222 12.45 -2.75 -15.23
CA LEU A 222 11.82 -3.04 -13.96
C LEU A 222 10.32 -2.75 -14.04
N LEU A 223 9.50 -3.74 -13.69
CA LEU A 223 8.05 -3.63 -13.71
C LEU A 223 7.53 -2.83 -12.51
N THR A 224 6.67 -1.85 -12.78
CA THR A 224 6.03 -1.01 -11.75
C THR A 224 4.54 -1.28 -11.60
N SER A 225 3.78 -1.16 -12.69
CA SER A 225 2.33 -1.34 -12.68
C SER A 225 1.87 -2.25 -13.81
N LYS A 226 0.68 -2.83 -13.67
CA LYS A 226 0.01 -3.61 -14.71
C LYS A 226 -1.40 -3.08 -14.89
N ILE A 227 -1.79 -2.85 -16.13
CA ILE A 227 -3.13 -2.39 -16.51
C ILE A 227 -3.74 -3.45 -17.41
N LEU A 228 -4.73 -4.17 -16.89
CA LEU A 228 -5.39 -5.27 -17.58
C LEU A 228 -6.29 -4.73 -18.69
N GLN A 229 -6.44 -5.50 -19.78
CA GLN A 229 -7.20 -5.07 -20.96
C GLN A 229 -8.66 -4.69 -20.65
N HIS A 230 -9.28 -5.31 -19.63
CA HIS A 230 -10.66 -4.99 -19.22
C HIS A 230 -10.77 -3.70 -18.39
N GLU A 231 -9.65 -3.15 -17.92
CA GLU A 231 -9.62 -1.88 -17.20
C GLU A 231 -9.71 -0.71 -18.18
N VAL A 232 -10.43 0.35 -17.79
CA VAL A 232 -10.58 1.57 -18.61
C VAL A 232 -9.49 2.61 -18.38
N LYS A 233 -8.48 2.29 -17.57
CA LYS A 233 -7.50 3.25 -17.08
C LYS A 233 -6.73 3.95 -18.21
N LEU A 234 -6.42 3.20 -19.27
CA LEU A 234 -5.68 3.70 -20.43
C LEU A 234 -6.57 4.29 -21.55
N GLU A 235 -7.89 4.24 -21.42
CA GLU A 235 -8.80 4.67 -22.50
C GLU A 235 -8.59 6.14 -22.88
N TYR A 236 -8.24 6.98 -21.89
CA TYR A 236 -8.01 8.41 -22.06
C TYR A 236 -6.58 8.80 -21.68
N GLN A 237 -6.39 9.23 -20.44
CA GLN A 237 -5.09 9.63 -19.89
C GLN A 237 -4.86 8.84 -18.61
N TYR A 238 -3.74 8.13 -18.55
CA TYR A 238 -3.25 7.46 -17.35
C TYR A 238 -1.95 8.13 -16.93
N LEU A 239 -1.86 8.52 -15.67
CA LEU A 239 -0.72 9.17 -15.06
C LEU A 239 -0.11 8.24 -14.03
N LEU A 240 1.18 7.93 -14.21
CA LEU A 240 2.01 7.30 -13.19
C LEU A 240 2.87 8.36 -12.52
N ASN A 241 2.82 8.47 -11.19
CA ASN A 241 3.79 9.21 -10.40
C ASN A 241 4.62 8.19 -9.62
N MET A 242 5.92 8.13 -9.90
CA MET A 242 6.85 7.18 -9.32
C MET A 242 7.88 7.89 -8.46
N ASN A 243 8.13 7.36 -7.27
CA ASN A 243 9.20 7.74 -6.38
C ASN A 243 10.23 6.61 -6.34
N LEU A 244 11.46 6.90 -6.74
CA LEU A 244 12.59 5.97 -6.73
C LEU A 244 13.57 6.36 -5.64
N TYR A 245 13.85 5.44 -4.73
CA TYR A 245 14.74 5.61 -3.59
C TYR A 245 16.04 4.84 -3.76
N SER A 246 17.17 5.49 -3.46
CA SER A 246 18.43 4.81 -3.14
C SER A 246 18.50 4.58 -1.64
N ILE A 247 18.56 3.31 -1.24
CA ILE A 247 18.57 2.92 0.17
C ILE A 247 19.87 2.20 0.55
N SER A 248 20.18 2.16 1.85
CA SER A 248 21.28 1.38 2.40
C SER A 248 21.00 -0.13 2.34
N GLN A 249 22.01 -0.95 2.65
CA GLN A 249 21.84 -2.39 2.71
C GLN A 249 20.90 -2.79 3.85
N GLU A 250 21.11 -2.21 5.03
CA GLU A 250 20.34 -2.48 6.24
C GLU A 250 18.86 -2.13 6.03
N ASN A 251 18.60 -1.03 5.32
CA ASN A 251 17.26 -0.61 4.94
C ASN A 251 16.61 -1.57 3.92
N TYR A 252 17.39 -2.05 2.94
CA TYR A 252 16.92 -3.06 2.00
C TYR A 252 16.52 -4.35 2.71
N GLU A 253 17.34 -4.85 3.63
CA GLU A 253 17.07 -6.05 4.44
C GLU A 253 15.82 -5.88 5.32
N PHE A 254 15.62 -4.68 5.89
CA PHE A 254 14.42 -4.34 6.63
C PHE A 254 13.17 -4.42 5.75
N TRP A 255 13.17 -3.77 4.58
CA TRP A 255 12.00 -3.80 3.68
C TRP A 255 11.76 -5.17 3.05
N GLU A 256 12.81 -5.97 2.81
CA GLU A 256 12.67 -7.34 2.35
C GLU A 256 11.94 -8.18 3.40
N SER A 257 12.29 -8.02 4.67
CA SER A 257 11.60 -8.66 5.79
C SER A 257 10.14 -8.22 5.90
N MET A 258 9.86 -6.92 5.75
CA MET A 258 8.49 -6.38 5.74
C MET A 258 7.67 -6.93 4.57
N LYS A 259 8.27 -7.04 3.39
CA LYS A 259 7.64 -7.61 2.20
C LYS A 259 7.29 -9.08 2.40
N ALA A 260 8.17 -9.86 3.03
CA ALA A 260 7.93 -11.27 3.32
C ALA A 260 6.70 -11.47 4.23
N ILE A 261 6.49 -10.59 5.21
CA ILE A 261 5.29 -10.63 6.08
C ILE A 261 4.02 -10.34 5.29
N HIS A 262 4.01 -9.30 4.46
CA HIS A 262 2.82 -8.94 3.69
C HIS A 262 2.40 -10.05 2.71
N GLN A 263 3.37 -10.83 2.21
CA GLN A 263 3.11 -11.95 1.31
C GLN A 263 2.86 -13.29 2.04
N SER A 264 2.98 -13.29 3.36
CA SER A 264 2.77 -14.48 4.18
C SER A 264 1.28 -14.80 4.32
N ASN A 265 0.92 -16.08 4.15
CA ASN A 265 -0.47 -16.55 4.21
C ASN A 265 -0.84 -17.10 5.60
N GLY A 266 -0.03 -16.83 6.63
CA GLY A 266 -0.24 -17.29 8.00
C GLY A 266 0.12 -18.76 8.24
N ASN A 267 1.09 -19.30 7.50
CA ASN A 267 1.64 -20.64 7.72
C ASN A 267 2.58 -20.66 8.96
N LEU A 268 2.76 -21.84 9.55
CA LEU A 268 3.52 -22.04 10.80
C LEU A 268 5.02 -21.67 10.69
N TYR A 269 5.54 -21.50 9.47
CA TYR A 269 6.93 -21.15 9.18
C TYR A 269 7.09 -19.74 8.60
N ASP A 270 6.02 -18.94 8.61
CA ASP A 270 6.07 -17.57 8.12
C ASP A 270 6.90 -16.68 9.05
N VAL A 271 7.49 -15.63 8.49
CA VAL A 271 8.27 -14.66 9.26
C VAL A 271 7.33 -13.99 10.26
N LEU A 272 7.60 -14.18 11.56
CA LEU A 272 6.83 -13.51 12.60
C LEU A 272 7.19 -12.02 12.64
N PRO A 273 6.21 -11.11 12.68
CA PRO A 273 6.45 -9.66 12.77
C PRO A 273 7.39 -9.22 13.89
N ALA A 274 7.40 -9.94 15.02
CA ALA A 274 8.25 -9.63 16.18
C ALA A 274 9.75 -9.84 15.95
N ASN A 275 10.17 -10.47 14.85
CA ASN A 275 11.60 -10.72 14.56
C ASN A 275 12.24 -9.67 13.64
N ILE A 276 11.48 -8.69 13.12
CA ILE A 276 12.06 -7.66 12.26
C ILE A 276 12.80 -6.65 13.14
N ARG A 277 14.13 -6.69 13.05
CA ARG A 277 14.99 -5.72 13.71
C ARG A 277 15.09 -4.47 12.86
N GLY A 278 14.69 -3.35 13.45
CA GLY A 278 14.92 -2.03 12.91
C GLY A 278 16.33 -1.52 13.18
N ASN A 279 16.54 -0.23 12.90
CA ASN A 279 17.76 0.48 13.26
C ASN A 279 17.62 1.33 14.53
N LEU A 280 16.56 1.16 15.31
CA LEU A 280 16.37 1.87 16.58
C LEU A 280 16.77 1.02 17.78
N SER A 281 17.28 1.69 18.80
CA SER A 281 17.62 1.09 20.09
C SER A 281 17.16 1.99 21.25
N SER A 282 16.83 1.38 22.38
CA SER A 282 16.52 2.10 23.61
C SER A 282 17.80 2.46 24.37
N CYS A 283 17.83 3.64 24.99
CA CYS A 283 18.94 4.04 25.87
C CYS A 283 18.96 3.26 27.21
N LYS A 284 17.90 2.51 27.53
CA LYS A 284 17.84 1.58 28.67
C LYS A 284 17.63 0.16 28.17
N ASP A 285 18.42 -0.79 28.67
CA ASP A 285 18.50 -2.20 28.23
C ASP A 285 17.16 -2.99 28.23
N ASP A 286 16.06 -2.40 28.68
CA ASP A 286 14.77 -3.07 28.93
C ASP A 286 13.60 -2.51 28.11
N CYS A 287 13.80 -1.50 27.25
CA CYS A 287 12.72 -0.99 26.39
C CYS A 287 12.87 -1.53 24.96
N GLU A 288 11.82 -2.18 24.47
CA GLU A 288 11.71 -2.65 23.09
C GLU A 288 11.25 -1.50 22.17
N VAL A 289 11.72 -1.51 20.92
CA VAL A 289 11.31 -0.57 19.86
C VAL A 289 11.27 -1.30 18.53
N LEU A 290 10.26 -0.97 17.71
CA LEU A 290 10.07 -1.50 16.37
C LEU A 290 10.12 -0.38 15.33
N GLY A 291 10.32 -0.77 14.07
CA GLY A 291 10.31 0.15 12.94
C GLY A 291 11.70 0.68 12.58
N TYR A 292 11.77 1.69 11.72
CA TYR A 292 13.01 2.12 11.08
C TYR A 292 13.01 3.63 10.85
N PHE A 293 14.18 4.26 11.00
CA PHE A 293 14.42 5.62 10.54
C PHE A 293 15.30 5.59 9.29
N GLU A 294 14.74 5.96 8.15
CA GLU A 294 15.36 5.90 6.82
C GLU A 294 16.02 7.23 6.42
N ALA A 295 17.30 7.19 6.04
CA ALA A 295 17.95 8.26 5.27
C ALA A 295 18.16 7.81 3.82
N SER A 296 17.33 8.30 2.90
CA SER A 296 17.37 7.88 1.49
C SER A 296 17.31 9.04 0.53
N SER A 297 17.99 8.91 -0.61
CA SER A 297 17.80 9.86 -1.69
C SER A 297 16.65 9.42 -2.58
N ILE A 298 15.88 10.39 -3.08
CA ILE A 298 14.69 10.20 -3.88
C ILE A 298 14.82 10.90 -5.24
N ARG A 299 14.24 10.26 -6.25
CA ARG A 299 13.88 10.85 -7.54
C ARG A 299 12.43 10.57 -7.86
N THR A 300 11.70 11.65 -8.18
CA THR A 300 10.30 11.56 -8.56
C THR A 300 10.13 11.86 -10.05
N LYS A 301 9.35 11.03 -10.74
CA LYS A 301 9.01 11.25 -12.15
C LYS A 301 7.54 10.96 -12.41
N ASN A 302 6.94 11.82 -13.22
CA ASN A 302 5.59 11.68 -13.73
C ASN A 302 5.66 11.24 -15.19
N GLU A 303 4.85 10.25 -15.57
CA GLU A 303 4.72 9.82 -16.96
C GLU A 303 3.24 9.66 -17.31
N LEU A 304 2.85 10.22 -18.46
CA LEU A 304 1.50 10.12 -19.00
C LEU A 304 1.47 9.06 -20.09
N PHE A 305 0.43 8.25 -20.07
CA PHE A 305 0.16 7.21 -21.05
C PHE A 305 -1.24 7.38 -21.62
N SER A 306 -1.37 7.03 -22.89
CA SER A 306 -2.61 7.05 -23.65
C SER A 306 -2.79 5.77 -24.45
N LYS A 307 -4.04 5.39 -24.73
CA LYS A 307 -4.37 4.23 -25.56
C LYS A 307 -3.62 4.19 -26.89
N SER A 308 -3.36 5.34 -27.51
CA SER A 308 -2.69 5.42 -28.82
C SER A 308 -1.25 4.93 -28.83
N GLU A 309 -0.63 4.75 -27.67
CA GLU A 309 0.72 4.18 -27.54
C GLU A 309 0.73 2.64 -27.61
N PHE A 310 -0.45 2.02 -27.51
CA PHE A 310 -0.61 0.58 -27.45
C PHE A 310 -1.48 0.07 -28.61
N SER A 311 -1.22 -1.16 -29.05
CA SER A 311 -2.02 -1.89 -30.02
C SER A 311 -3.22 -2.60 -29.41
N LEU A 312 -3.23 -2.79 -28.07
CA LEU A 312 -4.35 -3.36 -27.34
C LEU A 312 -5.60 -2.49 -27.40
N ASN A 313 -6.74 -3.16 -27.64
CA ASN A 313 -8.05 -2.55 -27.50
C ASN A 313 -8.56 -2.77 -26.08
N PHE A 314 -8.53 -1.71 -25.27
CA PHE A 314 -9.11 -1.69 -23.93
C PHE A 314 -10.64 -1.69 -23.98
N SER A 315 -11.27 -2.06 -22.86
CA SER A 315 -12.74 -2.04 -22.73
C SER A 315 -13.28 -0.62 -22.88
N ASP A 316 -14.34 -0.45 -23.69
CA ASP A 316 -15.00 0.86 -23.89
C ASP A 316 -15.66 1.40 -22.62
N PHE A 317 -15.97 0.51 -21.66
CA PHE A 317 -16.49 0.90 -20.36
C PHE A 317 -16.09 -0.10 -19.26
N PRO A 318 -16.06 0.32 -17.99
CA PRO A 318 -15.59 -0.51 -16.89
C PRO A 318 -16.56 -1.66 -16.61
N ASP A 319 -16.01 -2.81 -16.23
CA ASP A 319 -16.81 -3.99 -15.86
C ASP A 319 -17.83 -3.70 -14.75
N GLU A 320 -17.49 -2.83 -13.80
CA GLU A 320 -18.41 -2.42 -12.73
C GLU A 320 -19.63 -1.61 -13.22
N CYS A 321 -19.62 -1.16 -14.47
CA CYS A 321 -20.72 -0.48 -15.14
C CYS A 321 -21.60 -1.39 -16.00
N LYS A 322 -21.31 -2.70 -16.05
CA LYS A 322 -22.23 -3.70 -16.59
C LYS A 322 -23.51 -3.73 -15.75
N THR A 323 -24.62 -4.09 -16.39
CA THR A 323 -25.91 -4.20 -15.70
C THR A 323 -25.91 -5.40 -14.76
N ILE A 324 -26.47 -5.22 -13.57
CA ILE A 324 -26.60 -6.24 -12.55
C ILE A 324 -28.07 -6.60 -12.41
N THR A 325 -28.40 -7.89 -12.36
CA THR A 325 -29.75 -8.35 -12.03
C THR A 325 -29.81 -8.66 -10.54
N MET A 326 -30.71 -7.99 -9.82
CA MET A 326 -30.93 -8.20 -8.39
C MET A 326 -32.32 -8.77 -8.14
N GLN A 327 -32.41 -9.64 -7.14
CA GLN A 327 -33.64 -10.29 -6.73
C GLN A 327 -34.01 -9.86 -5.32
N PHE A 328 -35.27 -9.48 -5.13
CA PHE A 328 -35.80 -9.01 -3.86
C PHE A 328 -37.19 -9.62 -3.59
N GLU A 329 -37.58 -9.64 -2.32
CA GLU A 329 -38.99 -9.85 -1.95
C GLU A 329 -39.82 -8.64 -2.38
N LEU A 330 -41.11 -8.87 -2.69
CA LEU A 330 -42.00 -7.80 -3.13
C LEU A 330 -42.07 -6.66 -2.10
N GLY A 331 -41.84 -5.42 -2.56
CA GLY A 331 -41.81 -4.22 -1.71
C GLY A 331 -40.42 -3.83 -1.20
N GLN A 332 -39.39 -4.64 -1.43
CA GLN A 332 -38.00 -4.24 -1.23
C GLN A 332 -37.39 -3.72 -2.54
N PHE A 333 -36.45 -2.78 -2.43
CA PHE A 333 -35.83 -2.10 -3.57
C PHE A 333 -34.30 -2.06 -3.42
N PRO A 334 -33.56 -2.05 -4.54
CA PRO A 334 -32.13 -1.74 -4.54
C PRO A 334 -31.86 -0.37 -3.89
N ASP A 335 -30.73 -0.26 -3.19
CA ASP A 335 -30.28 1.00 -2.58
C ASP A 335 -30.11 2.10 -3.66
N PRO A 336 -30.96 3.15 -3.66
CA PRO A 336 -30.95 4.18 -4.70
C PRO A 336 -29.69 5.06 -4.65
N THR A 337 -28.95 5.04 -3.54
CA THR A 337 -27.66 5.77 -3.44
C THR A 337 -26.54 5.04 -4.18
N LYS A 338 -26.71 3.75 -4.48
CA LYS A 338 -25.72 2.91 -5.15
C LYS A 338 -26.13 2.51 -6.55
N PHE A 339 -27.44 2.33 -6.78
CA PHE A 339 -27.96 1.73 -8.00
C PHE A 339 -29.08 2.56 -8.63
N TYR A 340 -28.99 2.73 -9.94
CA TYR A 340 -30.04 3.25 -10.79
C TYR A 340 -30.81 2.08 -11.43
N ILE A 341 -32.14 2.09 -11.31
CA ILE A 341 -33.02 1.05 -11.84
C ILE A 341 -33.28 1.32 -13.33
N LEU A 342 -32.90 0.37 -14.18
CA LEU A 342 -33.13 0.42 -15.63
C LEU A 342 -34.43 -0.27 -16.02
N LYS A 343 -34.74 -1.38 -15.34
CA LYS A 343 -35.95 -2.17 -15.58
C LYS A 343 -36.36 -2.88 -14.31
N GLU A 344 -37.66 -2.97 -14.09
CA GLU A 344 -38.29 -3.74 -13.03
C GLU A 344 -39.31 -4.70 -13.63
N TYR A 345 -39.37 -5.92 -13.10
CA TYR A 345 -40.44 -6.87 -13.38
C TYR A 345 -40.61 -7.84 -12.21
N SER A 346 -41.76 -8.48 -12.10
CA SER A 346 -42.06 -9.43 -11.04
C SER A 346 -42.50 -10.79 -11.60
N ILE A 347 -42.14 -11.84 -10.88
CA ILE A 347 -42.59 -13.22 -11.15
C ILE A 347 -43.06 -13.80 -9.82
N GLY A 348 -44.37 -13.97 -9.66
CA GLY A 348 -44.97 -14.35 -8.38
C GLY A 348 -44.71 -13.30 -7.30
N ASN A 349 -44.17 -13.73 -6.15
CA ASN A 349 -43.83 -12.84 -5.03
C ASN A 349 -42.39 -12.29 -5.08
N THR A 350 -41.71 -12.46 -6.21
CA THR A 350 -40.31 -12.06 -6.38
C THR A 350 -40.22 -10.88 -7.35
N ALA A 351 -39.55 -9.81 -6.91
CA ALA A 351 -39.21 -8.66 -7.74
C ALA A 351 -37.78 -8.80 -8.29
N PHE A 352 -37.61 -8.50 -9.58
CA PHE A 352 -36.32 -8.48 -10.27
C PHE A 352 -36.04 -7.07 -10.77
N PHE A 353 -34.85 -6.57 -10.44
CA PHE A 353 -34.38 -5.26 -10.88
C PHE A 353 -33.13 -5.43 -11.73
N ILE A 354 -33.17 -4.92 -12.95
CA ILE A 354 -31.96 -4.71 -13.76
C ILE A 354 -31.47 -3.31 -13.40
N VAL A 355 -30.30 -3.25 -12.78
CA VAL A 355 -29.72 -2.01 -12.27
C VAL A 355 -28.33 -1.75 -12.84
N ARG A 356 -27.88 -0.51 -12.71
CA ARG A 356 -26.50 -0.10 -12.95
C ARG A 356 -26.04 0.80 -11.82
N ARG A 357 -24.74 0.81 -11.50
CA ARG A 357 -24.21 1.69 -10.46
C ARG A 357 -24.37 3.16 -10.86
N VAL A 358 -24.77 3.99 -9.90
CA VAL A 358 -25.05 5.43 -10.16
C VAL A 358 -23.83 6.19 -10.68
N HIS A 359 -22.62 5.80 -10.23
CA HIS A 359 -21.37 6.45 -10.65
C HIS A 359 -20.99 6.19 -12.11
N CYS A 360 -21.64 5.24 -12.78
CA CYS A 360 -21.50 5.01 -14.21
C CYS A 360 -22.26 6.02 -15.06
N PHE A 361 -23.12 6.83 -14.43
CA PHE A 361 -23.79 7.97 -15.04
C PHE A 361 -23.15 9.28 -14.59
N GLU A 362 -22.84 9.40 -13.29
CA GLU A 362 -22.20 10.58 -12.70
C GLU A 362 -21.00 10.18 -11.84
N CYS A 363 -19.80 10.30 -12.39
CA CYS A 363 -18.59 9.76 -11.78
C CYS A 363 -18.26 10.42 -10.43
N ASN A 364 -18.74 11.64 -10.19
CA ASN A 364 -18.52 12.39 -8.95
C ASN A 364 -19.22 11.79 -7.72
N LEU A 365 -20.12 10.82 -7.94
CA LEU A 365 -20.71 10.02 -6.86
C LEU A 365 -19.71 9.02 -6.26
N LYS A 366 -18.57 8.79 -6.90
CA LYS A 366 -17.51 7.87 -6.46
C LYS A 366 -16.11 8.50 -6.47
N TYR A 367 -15.82 9.32 -7.47
CA TYR A 367 -14.47 9.80 -7.77
C TYR A 367 -14.34 11.32 -7.66
N PRO A 368 -13.15 11.85 -7.34
CA PRO A 368 -12.97 13.29 -7.23
C PRO A 368 -13.01 13.96 -8.61
N ILE A 369 -13.63 15.14 -8.67
CA ILE A 369 -13.75 15.95 -9.89
C ILE A 369 -12.44 16.69 -10.20
N LYS A 370 -11.66 17.02 -9.15
CA LYS A 370 -10.41 17.75 -9.28
C LYS A 370 -9.27 16.79 -9.59
N LYS A 371 -8.42 17.17 -10.53
CA LYS A 371 -7.14 16.50 -10.75
C LYS A 371 -6.32 16.49 -9.44
N PRO A 372 -5.74 15.35 -9.05
CA PRO A 372 -4.75 15.28 -7.99
C PRO A 372 -3.56 16.23 -8.21
N SER A 373 -2.87 16.59 -7.13
CA SER A 373 -1.77 17.57 -7.17
C SER A 373 -0.57 17.16 -8.02
N PHE A 374 -0.43 15.87 -8.33
CA PHE A 374 0.65 15.35 -9.17
C PHE A 374 0.34 15.31 -10.67
N TRP A 375 -0.85 15.75 -11.07
CA TRP A 375 -1.15 15.97 -12.49
C TRP A 375 -0.43 17.21 -13.02
N PRO A 376 0.08 17.18 -14.27
CA PRO A 376 0.77 18.30 -14.90
C PRO A 376 -0.15 19.47 -15.27
#